data_AF-A0A2Y9BE99-F1
#
_entry.id   AF-A0A2Y9BE99-F1
#
_cell.length_a   1.000
_cell.length_b   1.000
_cell.length_c   1.000
_cell.angle_alpha   90.00
_cell.angle_beta   90.00
_cell.angle_gamma   90.00
#
_symmetry.space_group_name_H-M   'P 1'
#
loop_
_entity.id
_entity.type
_entity.pdbx_description
1 polymer ?
#
loop_
_entity_poly.entity_id
_entity_poly.type
_entity_poly.pdbx_seq_one_letter_code
_entity_poly.pdbx_strand_id
1 'polypeptide(L)'
;MSNEDIVLEIQNNINVTDNLARLYEMNQGLMKVIIKPYLRCFDEEDLMQECYFALYDAVKAFDYQRNTRFSTYLVNHVHWSMVQYFANNRHMKKIPDYAYREIRKYHKYKNEFKEEHGYYPSTKEICDELNIDVDKIGTLERLISERECTSLDSTITDSDGEVLSVYNSLDSGVNVENQILDSVSNDELWNEVNKLDEEQRDIIIAHFKNNVPYSELEEKVNRNKLYRLLRAAYSVLKENDYVRAIAESYGFNSSDAYRGGVSSFKKSFTSSTEQAALRNIRIEEQLNKSQSLYDSIMSLVV
;
A
#
# COMPACT_ATOMS: atom_id res chain seq x y z
N MET A 1 44.54 34.77 3.04
CA MET A 1 43.23 35.21 2.54
C MET A 1 42.22 34.92 3.63
N SER A 2 41.43 35.90 4.04
CA SER A 2 40.33 35.64 4.97
C SER A 2 39.15 35.01 4.23
N ASN A 3 38.14 34.53 4.96
CA ASN A 3 36.93 33.98 4.37
C ASN A 3 36.23 35.01 3.46
N GLU A 4 36.20 36.27 3.89
CA GLU A 4 35.56 37.37 3.18
C GLU A 4 36.22 37.64 1.81
N ASP A 5 37.56 37.58 1.76
CA ASP A 5 38.32 37.75 0.50
C ASP A 5 37.94 36.66 -0.51
N ILE A 6 37.86 35.40 -0.06
CA ILE A 6 37.54 34.24 -0.91
C ILE A 6 36.08 34.34 -1.39
N VAL A 7 35.15 34.77 -0.53
CA VAL A 7 33.74 34.98 -0.90
C VAL A 7 33.62 36.04 -2.00
N LEU A 8 34.36 37.14 -1.91
CA LEU A 8 34.37 38.19 -2.93
C LEU A 8 34.93 37.70 -4.27
N GLU A 9 35.99 36.90 -4.25
CA GLU A 9 36.52 36.29 -5.49
C GLU A 9 35.50 35.35 -6.15
N ILE A 10 34.80 34.54 -5.35
CA ILE A 10 33.73 33.66 -5.84
C ILE A 10 32.60 34.47 -6.47
N GLN A 11 32.14 35.54 -5.80
CA GLN A 11 31.08 36.42 -6.31
C GLN A 11 31.48 37.13 -7.62
N ASN A 12 32.76 37.42 -7.81
CA ASN A 12 33.31 37.98 -9.04
C ASN A 12 33.58 36.93 -10.14
N ASN A 13 33.16 35.68 -9.94
CA ASN A 13 33.38 34.54 -10.85
C ASN A 13 34.87 34.21 -11.09
N ILE A 14 35.74 34.50 -10.12
CA ILE A 14 37.16 34.17 -10.19
C ILE A 14 37.39 32.81 -9.53
N ASN A 15 37.87 31.84 -10.31
CA ASN A 15 38.19 30.48 -9.88
C ASN A 15 37.19 29.89 -8.86
N VAL A 16 35.90 29.92 -9.23
CA VAL A 16 34.78 29.61 -8.34
C VAL A 16 34.93 28.24 -7.66
N THR A 17 35.32 27.22 -8.43
CA THR A 17 35.41 25.84 -7.93
C THR A 17 36.49 25.67 -6.88
N ASP A 18 37.72 26.11 -7.16
CA ASP A 18 38.83 25.95 -6.21
C ASP A 18 38.62 26.83 -4.96
N ASN A 19 38.08 28.03 -5.16
CA ASN A 19 37.79 28.94 -4.05
C ASN A 19 36.67 28.42 -3.16
N LEU A 20 35.63 27.78 -3.72
CA LEU A 20 34.59 27.10 -2.92
C LEU A 20 35.15 25.92 -2.13
N ALA A 21 36.00 25.09 -2.75
CA ALA A 21 36.64 23.96 -2.06
C ALA A 21 37.49 24.46 -0.88
N ARG A 22 38.32 25.48 -1.12
CA ARG A 22 39.16 26.11 -0.09
C ARG A 22 38.33 26.74 1.03
N LEU A 23 37.26 27.47 0.70
CA LEU A 23 36.37 28.08 1.68
C LEU A 23 35.67 27.01 2.52
N TYR A 24 35.24 25.92 1.89
CA TYR A 24 34.64 24.78 2.59
C TYR A 24 35.63 24.18 3.59
N GLU A 25 36.84 23.81 3.15
CA GLU A 25 37.91 23.25 4.00
C GLU A 25 38.22 24.14 5.22
N MET A 26 38.34 25.45 5.00
CA MET A 26 38.61 26.43 6.07
C MET A 26 37.51 26.49 7.13
N ASN A 27 36.25 26.23 6.75
CA ASN A 27 35.09 26.37 7.63
C ASN A 27 34.54 25.02 8.14
N GLN A 28 35.16 23.88 7.78
CA GLN A 28 34.70 22.54 8.19
C GLN A 28 34.56 22.41 9.71
N GLY A 29 35.52 22.92 10.49
CA GLY A 29 35.47 22.83 11.95
C GLY A 29 34.25 23.53 12.54
N LEU A 30 33.86 24.69 11.98
CA LEU A 30 32.65 25.41 12.39
C LEU A 30 31.39 24.62 12.03
N MET A 31 31.31 24.09 10.81
CA MET A 31 30.17 23.28 10.35
C MET A 31 30.01 22.01 11.20
N LYS A 32 31.11 21.32 11.53
CA LYS A 32 31.11 20.14 12.41
C LYS A 32 30.52 20.43 13.79
N VAL A 33 30.75 21.62 14.35
CA VAL A 33 30.15 22.03 15.64
C VAL A 33 28.63 22.18 15.50
N ILE A 34 28.15 22.73 14.39
CA ILE A 34 26.72 22.98 14.15
C ILE A 34 25.94 21.67 13.93
N ILE A 35 26.52 20.70 13.20
CA ILE A 35 25.85 19.43 12.90
C ILE A 35 25.81 18.45 14.08
N LYS A 36 26.63 18.68 15.11
CA LYS A 36 26.81 17.75 16.24
C LYS A 36 25.49 17.24 16.89
N PRO A 37 24.43 18.05 17.08
CA PRO A 37 23.16 17.56 17.61
C PRO A 37 22.42 16.59 16.68
N TYR A 38 22.68 16.64 15.37
CA TYR A 38 21.98 15.89 14.32
C TYR A 38 22.64 14.55 13.97
N LEU A 39 23.89 14.33 14.41
CA LEU A 39 24.63 13.06 14.23
C LEU A 39 23.96 11.84 14.86
N ARG A 40 22.98 12.03 15.75
CA ARG A 40 22.19 10.94 16.32
C ARG A 40 21.19 10.34 15.32
N CYS A 41 20.87 11.09 14.26
CA CYS A 41 19.81 10.73 13.32
C CYS A 41 20.31 10.51 11.90
N PHE A 42 21.48 11.07 11.56
CA PHE A 42 22.03 11.04 10.20
C PHE A 42 23.54 10.86 10.25
N ASP A 43 24.08 10.33 9.16
CA ASP A 43 25.51 10.15 8.99
C ASP A 43 26.24 11.50 8.83
N GLU A 44 27.47 11.57 9.33
CA GLU A 44 28.26 12.80 9.28
C GLU A 44 28.50 13.27 7.83
N GLU A 45 28.72 12.32 6.91
CA GLU A 45 28.98 12.62 5.50
C GLU A 45 27.79 13.34 4.85
N ASP A 46 26.56 12.85 5.06
CA ASP A 46 25.33 13.47 4.55
C ASP A 46 25.14 14.88 5.12
N LEU A 47 25.32 15.03 6.44
CA LEU A 47 25.19 16.34 7.09
C LEU A 47 26.24 17.34 6.59
N MET A 48 27.46 16.88 6.32
CA MET A 48 28.52 17.72 5.77
C MET A 48 28.24 18.12 4.32
N GLN A 49 27.63 17.24 3.50
CA GLN A 49 27.17 17.59 2.16
C GLN A 49 26.08 18.67 2.19
N GLU A 50 25.11 18.55 3.09
CA GLU A 50 24.09 19.58 3.30
C GLU A 50 24.70 20.92 3.78
N CYS A 51 25.72 20.86 4.63
CA CYS A 51 26.47 22.05 5.02
C CYS A 51 27.19 22.71 3.83
N TYR A 52 27.69 21.93 2.88
CA TYR A 52 28.32 22.47 1.68
C TYR A 52 27.31 23.24 0.82
N PHE A 53 26.10 22.71 0.63
CA PHE A 53 25.03 23.44 -0.08
C PHE A 53 24.62 24.72 0.65
N ALA A 54 24.48 24.66 1.97
CA ALA A 54 24.20 25.86 2.77
C ALA A 54 25.32 26.91 2.70
N LEU A 55 26.58 26.47 2.66
CA LEU A 55 27.73 27.36 2.47
C LEU A 55 27.69 28.01 1.09
N TYR A 56 27.39 27.25 0.04
CA TYR A 56 27.25 27.77 -1.32
C TYR A 56 26.15 28.84 -1.42
N ASP A 57 24.99 28.62 -0.81
CA ASP A 57 23.90 29.59 -0.76
C ASP A 57 24.27 30.82 0.08
N ALA A 58 24.98 30.63 1.20
CA ALA A 58 25.50 31.71 2.02
C ALA A 58 26.48 32.59 1.23
N VAL A 59 27.38 32.00 0.45
CA VAL A 59 28.34 32.73 -0.40
C VAL A 59 27.61 33.63 -1.40
N LYS A 60 26.55 33.14 -2.05
CA LYS A 60 25.76 33.94 -3.01
C LYS A 60 25.05 35.12 -2.37
N ALA A 61 24.53 34.93 -1.16
CA ALA A 61 23.70 35.92 -0.48
C ALA A 61 24.48 36.85 0.47
N PHE A 62 25.78 36.62 0.67
CA PHE A 62 26.58 37.40 1.61
C PHE A 62 26.88 38.80 1.08
N ASP A 63 26.64 39.80 1.92
CA ASP A 63 26.90 41.22 1.61
C ASP A 63 27.99 41.76 2.54
N TYR A 64 29.16 42.05 1.96
CA TYR A 64 30.33 42.55 2.69
C TYR A 64 30.13 43.96 3.27
N GLN A 65 29.18 44.75 2.73
CA GLN A 65 28.94 46.13 3.17
C GLN A 65 28.32 46.20 4.56
N ARG A 66 27.75 45.09 5.05
CA ARG A 66 27.07 44.99 6.35
C ARG A 66 28.02 44.85 7.54
N ASN A 67 29.34 44.86 7.34
CA ASN A 67 30.37 44.77 8.38
C ASN A 67 30.22 43.56 9.33
N THR A 68 29.60 42.48 8.87
CA THR A 68 29.47 41.21 9.60
C THR A 68 30.48 40.20 9.09
N ARG A 69 31.11 39.44 9.98
CA ARG A 69 32.02 38.35 9.59
C ARG A 69 31.24 37.27 8.84
N PHE A 70 31.86 36.68 7.81
CA PHE A 70 31.24 35.62 7.03
C PHE A 70 30.88 34.40 7.89
N SER A 71 31.74 34.05 8.86
CA SER A 71 31.48 32.92 9.76
C SER A 71 30.20 33.08 10.58
N THR A 72 29.88 34.30 11.03
CA THR A 72 28.62 34.60 11.73
C THR A 72 27.41 34.43 10.82
N TYR A 73 27.54 34.84 9.56
CA TYR A 73 26.49 34.67 8.56
C TYR A 73 26.26 33.20 8.21
N LEU A 74 27.35 32.46 7.97
CA LEU A 74 27.36 31.04 7.63
C LEU A 74 26.65 30.19 8.68
N VAL A 75 26.82 30.49 9.97
CA VAL A 75 26.16 29.76 11.06
C VAL A 75 24.65 29.71 10.88
N ASN A 76 24.02 30.83 10.51
CA ASN A 76 22.56 30.89 10.35
C ASN A 76 22.08 30.05 9.15
N HIS A 77 22.82 30.10 8.04
CA HIS A 77 22.51 29.32 6.83
C HIS A 77 22.64 27.82 7.08
N VAL A 78 23.76 27.40 7.68
CA VAL A 78 23.99 25.99 8.02
C VAL A 78 22.94 25.50 9.02
N HIS A 79 22.64 26.28 10.06
CA HIS A 79 21.60 25.90 11.03
C HIS A 79 20.23 25.73 10.37
N TRP A 80 19.83 26.67 9.51
CA TRP A 80 18.56 26.58 8.79
C TRP A 80 18.50 25.36 7.86
N SER A 81 19.59 25.08 7.13
CA SER A 81 19.71 23.89 6.28
C SER A 81 19.56 22.61 7.09
N MET A 82 20.20 22.50 8.26
CA MET A 82 20.06 21.34 9.14
C MET A 82 18.62 21.16 9.65
N VAL A 83 17.93 22.25 10.01
CA VAL A 83 16.52 22.19 10.43
C VAL A 83 15.62 21.70 9.29
N GLN A 84 15.83 22.20 8.06
CA GLN A 84 15.07 21.77 6.89
C GLN A 84 15.36 20.30 6.52
N TYR A 85 16.63 19.91 6.51
CA TYR A 85 17.04 18.54 6.22
C TYR A 85 16.43 17.57 7.24
N PHE A 86 16.52 17.88 8.53
CA PHE A 86 15.92 17.10 9.59
C PHE A 86 14.39 17.00 9.45
N ALA A 87 13.70 18.10 9.16
CA ALA A 87 12.24 18.09 8.98
C ALA A 87 11.80 17.23 7.79
N ASN A 88 12.57 17.22 6.70
CA ASN A 88 12.21 16.51 5.47
C ASN A 88 12.62 15.02 5.47
N ASN A 89 13.76 14.68 6.07
CA ASN A 89 14.41 13.38 5.86
C ASN A 89 14.49 12.50 7.13
N ARG A 90 14.06 12.99 8.30
CA ARG A 90 14.15 12.22 9.55
C ARG A 90 13.31 10.95 9.55
N HIS A 91 12.19 10.97 8.83
CA HIS A 91 11.21 9.88 8.81
C HIS A 91 11.17 9.27 7.42
N MET A 92 11.08 7.94 7.34
CA MET A 92 10.94 7.20 6.08
C MET A 92 9.72 7.69 5.29
N LYS A 93 8.59 7.89 6.00
CA LYS A 93 7.42 8.56 5.44
C LYS A 93 7.53 10.06 5.64
N LYS A 94 7.63 10.81 4.54
CA LYS A 94 7.64 12.27 4.56
C LYS A 94 6.31 12.81 5.07
N ILE A 95 6.38 13.71 6.05
CA ILE A 95 5.22 14.40 6.62
C ILE A 95 5.31 15.89 6.22
N PRO A 96 4.24 16.48 5.71
CA PRO A 96 4.21 17.92 5.44
C PRO A 96 4.43 18.77 6.71
N ASP A 97 5.05 19.94 6.57
CA ASP A 97 5.38 20.82 7.70
C ASP A 97 4.14 21.22 8.53
N TYR A 98 3.00 21.48 7.88
CA TYR A 98 1.77 21.83 8.60
C TYR A 98 1.33 20.73 9.58
N ALA A 99 1.43 19.46 9.17
CA ALA A 99 1.09 18.32 10.00
C ALA A 99 2.11 18.13 11.12
N TYR A 100 3.41 18.41 10.89
CA TYR A 100 4.42 18.38 11.95
C TYR A 100 4.13 19.40 13.06
N ARG A 101 3.70 20.61 12.69
CA ARG A 101 3.28 21.64 13.66
C ARG A 101 2.08 21.20 14.49
N GLU A 102 1.10 20.56 13.86
CA GLU A 102 -0.08 20.02 14.55
C GLU A 102 0.29 18.87 15.50
N ILE A 103 1.12 17.92 15.04
CA ILE A 103 1.64 16.82 15.87
C ILE A 103 2.39 17.35 17.08
N ARG A 104 3.22 18.40 16.91
CA ARG A 104 3.95 19.01 18.02
C ARG A 104 3.02 19.65 19.04
N LYS A 105 1.96 20.34 18.60
CA LYS A 105 0.92 20.89 19.50
C LYS A 105 0.19 19.78 20.24
N TYR A 106 -0.19 18.72 19.53
CA TYR A 106 -0.83 17.53 20.11
C TYR A 106 0.05 16.89 21.19
N HIS A 107 1.34 16.63 20.92
CA HIS A 107 2.27 16.09 21.93
C HIS A 107 2.51 17.05 23.10
N LYS A 108 2.63 18.34 22.82
CA LYS A 108 2.85 19.36 23.85
C LYS A 108 1.68 19.35 24.85
N TYR A 109 0.45 19.48 24.35
CA TYR A 109 -0.74 19.44 25.20
C TYR A 109 -0.87 18.10 25.95
N LYS A 110 -0.67 16.97 25.26
CA LYS A 110 -0.76 15.64 25.87
C LYS A 110 0.23 15.46 27.03
N ASN A 111 1.43 16.02 26.92
CA ASN A 111 2.44 15.97 27.97
C ASN A 111 2.13 16.94 29.11
N GLU A 112 1.77 18.20 28.79
CA GLU A 112 1.38 19.21 29.79
C GLU A 112 0.18 18.74 30.62
N PHE A 113 -0.87 18.22 29.97
CA PHE A 113 -2.04 17.67 30.65
C PHE A 113 -1.67 16.51 31.58
N LYS A 114 -0.79 15.61 31.13
CA LYS A 114 -0.32 14.48 31.94
C LYS A 114 0.49 14.93 33.16
N GLU A 115 1.32 15.96 33.00
CA GLU A 115 2.08 16.53 34.11
C GLU A 115 1.17 17.20 35.14
N GLU A 116 0.13 17.89 34.70
CA GLU A 116 -0.83 18.58 35.58
C GLU A 116 -1.81 17.62 36.28
N HIS A 117 -2.34 16.63 35.56
CA HIS A 117 -3.44 15.78 36.03
C HIS A 117 -3.02 14.36 36.44
N GLY A 118 -1.80 13.93 36.07
CA GLY A 118 -1.28 12.59 36.37
C GLY A 118 -1.79 11.46 35.46
N TYR A 119 -2.66 11.76 34.49
CA TYR A 119 -3.19 10.80 33.51
C TYR A 119 -3.23 11.41 32.10
N TYR A 120 -3.42 10.59 31.06
CA TYR A 120 -3.48 11.08 29.68
C TYR A 120 -4.86 11.66 29.33
N PRO A 121 -4.93 12.78 28.59
CA PRO A 121 -6.20 13.38 28.20
C PRO A 121 -6.99 12.45 27.27
N SER A 122 -8.32 12.52 27.38
CA SER A 122 -9.25 11.89 26.45
C SER A 122 -9.31 12.61 25.12
N THR A 123 -9.74 11.92 24.05
CA THR A 123 -9.87 12.52 22.71
C THR A 123 -10.73 13.79 22.70
N LYS A 124 -11.79 13.84 23.52
CA LYS A 124 -12.67 15.01 23.65
C LYS A 124 -11.94 16.20 24.28
N GLU A 125 -11.21 15.99 25.37
CA GLU A 125 -10.42 17.04 26.02
C GLU A 125 -9.32 17.59 25.10
N ILE A 126 -8.79 16.77 24.19
CA ILE A 126 -7.84 17.20 23.16
C ILE A 126 -8.54 18.02 22.07
N CYS A 127 -9.73 17.61 21.63
CA CYS A 127 -10.54 18.37 20.67
C CYS A 127 -10.88 19.76 21.19
N ASP A 128 -11.33 19.84 22.44
CA ASP A 128 -11.79 21.07 23.07
C ASP A 128 -10.64 22.08 23.22
N GLU A 129 -9.46 21.62 23.66
CA GLU A 129 -8.30 22.52 23.82
C GLU A 129 -7.67 22.93 22.49
N LEU A 130 -7.46 21.98 21.57
CA LEU A 130 -6.81 22.28 20.30
C LEU A 130 -7.75 22.94 19.29
N ASN A 131 -9.06 22.95 19.56
CA ASN A 131 -10.13 23.39 18.67
C ASN A 131 -10.10 22.66 17.31
N ILE A 132 -9.99 21.33 17.39
CA ILE A 132 -9.85 20.42 16.24
C ILE A 132 -10.93 19.34 16.34
N ASP A 133 -11.50 18.97 15.19
CA ASP A 133 -12.51 17.90 15.09
C ASP A 133 -11.93 16.50 15.42
N VAL A 134 -12.77 15.59 15.90
CA VAL A 134 -12.39 14.22 16.30
C VAL A 134 -11.77 13.47 15.12
N ASP A 135 -12.33 13.61 13.92
CA ASP A 135 -11.82 12.98 12.70
C ASP A 135 -10.39 13.44 12.35
N LYS A 136 -10.08 14.70 12.63
CA LYS A 136 -8.74 15.25 12.43
C LYS A 136 -7.76 14.70 13.45
N ILE A 137 -8.17 14.46 14.70
CA ILE A 137 -7.32 13.77 15.68
C ILE A 137 -7.02 12.34 15.22
N GLY A 138 -8.03 11.59 14.77
CA GLY A 138 -7.80 10.25 14.23
C GLY A 138 -6.83 10.26 13.03
N THR A 139 -6.92 11.27 12.18
CA THR A 139 -5.97 11.47 11.08
C THR A 139 -4.55 11.78 11.58
N LEU A 140 -4.42 12.64 12.60
CA LEU A 140 -3.12 12.95 13.21
C LEU A 140 -2.49 11.73 13.89
N GLU A 141 -3.27 10.96 14.64
CA GLU A 141 -2.81 9.72 15.29
C GLU A 141 -2.39 8.68 14.26
N ARG A 142 -3.14 8.55 13.15
CA ARG A 142 -2.75 7.72 12.02
C ARG A 142 -1.42 8.19 11.41
N LEU A 143 -1.24 9.48 11.16
CA LEU A 143 0.02 10.03 10.65
C LEU A 143 1.19 9.80 11.62
N ILE A 144 0.93 9.85 12.93
CA ILE A 144 1.91 9.54 13.97
C ILE A 144 2.30 8.06 13.94
N SER A 145 1.33 7.15 13.80
CA SER A 145 1.59 5.71 13.70
C SER A 145 2.33 5.34 12.41
N GLU A 146 1.89 5.85 11.26
CA GLU A 146 2.47 5.53 9.95
C GLU A 146 3.90 6.02 9.76
N ARG A 147 4.38 6.95 10.60
CA ARG A 147 5.78 7.43 10.56
C ARG A 147 6.75 6.47 11.26
N GLU A 148 6.24 5.64 12.17
CA GLU A 148 7.03 4.73 13.00
C GLU A 148 7.10 3.39 12.26
N CYS A 149 8.09 3.27 11.37
CA CYS A 149 8.34 2.05 10.63
C CYS A 149 9.16 1.08 11.49
N THR A 150 8.65 -0.13 11.69
CA THR A 150 9.39 -1.22 12.31
C THR A 150 10.21 -1.96 11.25
N SER A 151 11.41 -2.44 11.62
CA SER A 151 12.22 -3.26 10.71
C SER A 151 11.52 -4.60 10.43
N LEU A 152 11.47 -4.99 9.16
CA LEU A 152 10.98 -6.31 8.76
C LEU A 152 11.89 -7.45 9.25
N ASP A 153 13.16 -7.15 9.52
CA ASP A 153 14.11 -8.10 10.11
C ASP A 153 14.01 -8.18 11.64
N SER A 154 13.18 -7.35 12.27
CA SER A 154 12.97 -7.45 13.71
C SER A 154 12.38 -8.80 14.06
N THR A 155 12.86 -9.40 15.15
CA THR A 155 12.40 -10.71 15.58
C THR A 155 11.16 -10.59 16.46
N ILE A 156 10.18 -11.43 16.19
CA ILE A 156 9.00 -11.65 17.01
C ILE A 156 9.00 -13.09 17.52
N THR A 157 8.39 -13.31 18.68
CA THR A 157 8.22 -14.64 19.25
C THR A 157 6.78 -15.06 19.06
N ASP A 158 6.58 -16.19 18.39
CA ASP A 158 5.26 -16.78 18.21
C ASP A 158 4.75 -17.46 19.49
N SER A 159 3.47 -17.80 19.54
CA SER A 159 2.85 -18.47 20.69
C SER A 159 3.51 -19.81 21.05
N ASP A 160 4.12 -20.47 20.06
CA ASP A 160 4.82 -21.74 20.22
C ASP A 160 6.30 -21.55 20.64
N GLY A 161 6.74 -20.30 20.86
CA GLY A 161 8.09 -19.96 21.30
C GLY A 161 9.12 -19.89 20.18
N GLU A 162 8.70 -20.06 18.93
CA GLU A 162 9.58 -19.88 17.77
C GLU A 162 9.89 -18.40 17.54
N VAL A 163 11.15 -18.11 17.19
CA VAL A 163 11.60 -16.76 16.86
C VAL A 163 11.56 -16.60 15.35
N LEU A 164 10.64 -15.77 14.88
CA LEU A 164 10.45 -15.45 13.46
C LEU A 164 10.83 -14.00 13.22
N SER A 165 11.24 -13.65 12.00
CA SER A 165 11.29 -12.24 11.60
C SER A 165 9.87 -11.73 11.35
N VAL A 166 9.64 -10.43 11.53
CA VAL A 166 8.37 -9.79 11.13
C VAL A 166 8.06 -10.11 9.68
N TYR A 167 9.05 -10.08 8.79
CA TYR A 167 8.88 -10.46 7.38
C TYR A 167 8.25 -11.85 7.20
N ASN A 168 8.77 -12.86 7.89
CA ASN A 168 8.29 -14.24 7.76
C ASN A 168 6.88 -14.44 8.34
N SER A 169 6.45 -13.56 9.24
CA SER A 169 5.11 -13.59 9.82
C SER A 169 4.04 -12.93 8.94
N LEU A 170 4.44 -12.17 7.92
CA LEU A 170 3.51 -11.50 7.03
C LEU A 170 2.86 -12.53 6.09
N ASP A 171 1.53 -12.54 6.07
CA ASP A 171 0.79 -13.26 5.03
C ASP A 171 1.04 -12.59 3.67
N SER A 172 1.47 -13.39 2.70
CA SER A 172 1.67 -12.92 1.31
C SER A 172 0.37 -12.48 0.64
N GLY A 173 -0.79 -12.85 1.20
CA GLY A 173 -2.11 -12.61 0.61
C GLY A 173 -2.36 -13.39 -0.68
N VAL A 174 -1.39 -14.22 -1.10
CA VAL A 174 -1.46 -15.06 -2.29
C VAL A 174 -1.75 -16.49 -1.84
N ASN A 175 -3.00 -16.91 -2.01
CA ASN A 175 -3.34 -18.32 -1.92
C ASN A 175 -2.99 -18.98 -3.27
N VAL A 176 -1.78 -19.55 -3.34
CA VAL A 176 -1.25 -20.22 -4.54
C VAL A 176 -2.15 -21.37 -4.99
N GLU A 177 -2.75 -22.10 -4.04
CA GLU A 177 -3.67 -23.19 -4.32
C GLU A 177 -4.91 -22.69 -5.07
N ASN A 178 -5.55 -21.63 -4.57
CA ASN A 178 -6.70 -21.02 -5.25
C ASN A 178 -6.33 -20.47 -6.64
N GLN A 179 -5.15 -19.85 -6.79
CA GLN A 179 -4.70 -19.38 -8.11
C GLN A 179 -4.51 -20.53 -9.11
N ILE A 180 -3.96 -21.66 -8.67
CA ILE A 180 -3.80 -22.84 -9.52
C ILE A 180 -5.18 -23.42 -9.87
N LEU A 181 -6.07 -23.58 -8.89
CA LEU A 181 -7.44 -24.06 -9.12
C LEU A 181 -8.20 -23.17 -10.10
N ASP A 182 -8.06 -21.85 -9.98
CA ASP A 182 -8.65 -20.87 -10.89
C ASP A 182 -8.08 -20.99 -12.31
N SER A 183 -6.77 -21.20 -12.45
CA SER A 183 -6.15 -21.35 -13.76
C SER A 183 -6.61 -22.62 -14.48
N VAL A 184 -6.65 -23.76 -13.78
CA VAL A 184 -7.08 -25.05 -14.32
C VAL A 184 -8.57 -24.99 -14.71
N SER A 185 -9.41 -24.47 -13.82
CA SER A 185 -10.84 -24.33 -14.07
C SER A 185 -11.13 -23.43 -15.29
N ASN A 186 -10.36 -22.35 -15.45
CA ASN A 186 -10.48 -21.46 -16.60
C ASN A 186 -10.10 -22.16 -17.91
N ASP A 187 -8.99 -22.88 -17.94
CA ASP A 187 -8.55 -23.60 -19.15
C ASP A 187 -9.57 -24.66 -19.57
N GLU A 188 -10.14 -25.38 -18.60
CA GLU A 188 -11.18 -26.37 -18.84
C GLU A 188 -12.50 -25.72 -19.32
N LEU A 189 -12.91 -24.57 -18.77
CA LEU A 189 -14.04 -23.79 -19.29
C LEU A 189 -13.82 -23.37 -20.75
N TRP A 190 -12.62 -22.91 -21.10
CA TRP A 190 -12.30 -22.55 -22.48
C TRP A 190 -12.31 -23.74 -23.44
N ASN A 191 -11.94 -24.94 -22.96
CA ASN A 191 -12.08 -26.16 -23.75
C ASN A 191 -13.55 -26.49 -24.05
N GLU A 192 -14.47 -26.28 -23.11
CA GLU A 192 -15.91 -26.42 -23.37
C GLU A 192 -16.43 -25.34 -24.32
N VAL A 193 -15.93 -24.10 -24.20
CA VAL A 193 -16.28 -23.01 -25.15
C VAL A 193 -15.81 -23.33 -26.57
N ASN A 194 -14.66 -24.00 -26.73
CA ASN A 194 -14.13 -24.40 -28.03
C ASN A 194 -14.98 -25.45 -28.75
N LYS A 195 -15.85 -26.18 -28.04
CA LYS A 195 -16.77 -27.17 -28.64
C LYS A 195 -18.04 -26.55 -29.24
N LEU A 196 -18.29 -25.27 -29.01
CA LEU A 196 -19.43 -24.58 -29.63
C LEU A 196 -19.22 -24.36 -31.13
N ASP A 197 -20.33 -24.02 -31.79
CA ASP A 197 -20.34 -23.57 -33.17
C ASP A 197 -19.38 -22.39 -33.39
N GLU A 198 -18.74 -22.32 -34.56
CA GLU A 198 -17.65 -21.36 -34.83
C GLU A 198 -18.09 -19.91 -34.61
N GLU A 199 -19.27 -19.52 -35.11
CA GLU A 199 -19.79 -18.16 -34.91
C GLU A 199 -20.11 -17.85 -33.42
N GLN A 200 -20.50 -18.87 -32.64
CA GLN A 200 -20.84 -18.71 -31.22
C GLN A 200 -19.58 -18.59 -30.35
N ARG A 201 -18.61 -19.47 -30.60
CA ARG A 201 -17.31 -19.49 -29.91
C ARG A 201 -16.58 -18.16 -30.09
N ASP A 202 -16.49 -17.66 -31.32
CA ASP A 202 -15.71 -16.47 -31.62
C ASP A 202 -16.28 -15.23 -30.92
N ILE A 203 -17.60 -15.13 -30.77
CA ILE A 203 -18.26 -14.06 -30.02
C ILE A 203 -17.95 -14.16 -28.51
N ILE A 204 -18.01 -15.37 -27.93
CA ILE A 204 -17.70 -15.57 -26.51
C ILE A 204 -16.23 -15.26 -26.22
N ILE A 205 -15.31 -15.74 -27.04
CA ILE A 205 -13.88 -15.46 -26.89
C ILE A 205 -13.61 -13.95 -27.03
N ALA A 206 -14.19 -13.30 -28.03
CA ALA A 206 -14.00 -11.86 -28.24
C ALA A 206 -14.47 -11.04 -27.02
N HIS A 207 -15.62 -11.39 -26.43
CA HIS A 207 -16.13 -10.65 -25.29
C HIS A 207 -15.39 -10.98 -23.98
N PHE A 208 -15.26 -12.26 -23.63
CA PHE A 208 -14.80 -12.69 -22.31
C PHE A 208 -13.27 -12.90 -22.22
N LYS A 209 -12.60 -13.22 -23.33
CA LYS A 209 -11.12 -13.37 -23.34
C LYS A 209 -10.42 -12.08 -23.74
N ASN A 210 -10.97 -11.38 -24.74
CA ASN A 210 -10.36 -10.17 -25.29
C ASN A 210 -10.98 -8.87 -24.75
N ASN A 211 -11.95 -8.95 -23.83
CA ASN A 211 -12.63 -7.81 -23.21
C ASN A 211 -13.25 -6.81 -24.21
N VAL A 212 -13.70 -7.28 -25.37
CA VAL A 212 -14.36 -6.42 -26.37
C VAL A 212 -15.78 -6.09 -25.90
N PRO A 213 -16.17 -4.81 -25.81
CA PRO A 213 -17.52 -4.44 -25.36
C PRO A 213 -18.58 -4.84 -26.39
N TYR A 214 -19.81 -5.10 -25.93
CA TYR A 214 -20.92 -5.50 -26.80
C TYR A 214 -21.19 -4.51 -27.94
N SER A 215 -20.98 -3.20 -27.72
CA SER A 215 -21.16 -2.16 -28.73
C SER A 215 -20.28 -2.38 -29.97
N GLU A 216 -19.03 -2.83 -29.80
CA GLU A 216 -18.12 -3.08 -30.92
C GLU A 216 -18.46 -4.40 -31.64
N LEU A 217 -19.04 -5.36 -30.92
CA LEU A 217 -19.54 -6.60 -31.52
C LEU A 217 -20.83 -6.36 -32.33
N GLU A 218 -21.67 -5.41 -31.92
CA GLU A 218 -22.88 -4.99 -32.64
C GLU A 218 -22.56 -4.30 -33.98
N GLU A 219 -21.41 -3.66 -34.11
CA GLU A 219 -20.94 -3.08 -35.39
C GLU A 219 -20.50 -4.16 -36.38
N LYS A 220 -19.84 -5.22 -35.89
CA LYS A 220 -19.37 -6.35 -36.70
C LYS A 220 -20.50 -7.33 -37.06
N VAL A 221 -21.45 -7.50 -36.15
CA VAL A 221 -22.58 -8.42 -36.29
C VAL A 221 -23.87 -7.68 -35.94
N ASN A 222 -24.88 -7.73 -36.82
CA ASN A 222 -26.19 -7.14 -36.55
C ASN A 222 -26.71 -7.53 -35.15
N ARG A 223 -27.10 -6.53 -34.35
CA ARG A 223 -27.57 -6.65 -32.96
C ARG A 223 -28.49 -7.85 -32.70
N ASN A 224 -29.47 -8.08 -33.57
CA ASN A 224 -30.40 -9.21 -33.43
C ASN A 224 -29.72 -10.58 -33.64
N LYS A 225 -28.74 -10.66 -34.55
CA LYS A 225 -27.94 -11.86 -34.78
C LYS A 225 -27.01 -12.10 -33.59
N LEU A 226 -26.37 -11.06 -33.04
CA LEU A 226 -25.50 -11.15 -31.86
C LEU A 226 -26.22 -11.76 -30.65
N TYR A 227 -27.35 -11.19 -30.24
CA TYR A 227 -28.10 -11.71 -29.09
C TYR A 227 -28.67 -13.11 -29.33
N ARG A 228 -29.02 -13.46 -30.56
CA ARG A 228 -29.46 -14.82 -30.91
C ARG A 228 -28.31 -15.82 -30.74
N LEU A 229 -27.11 -15.48 -31.20
CA LEU A 229 -25.91 -16.33 -31.06
C LEU A 229 -25.49 -16.46 -29.59
N LEU A 230 -25.46 -15.36 -28.84
CA LEU A 230 -25.18 -15.38 -27.39
C LEU A 230 -26.19 -16.25 -26.64
N ARG A 231 -27.49 -16.12 -26.95
CA ARG A 231 -28.52 -16.93 -26.30
C ARG A 231 -28.38 -18.41 -26.63
N ALA A 232 -28.06 -18.75 -27.89
CA ALA A 232 -27.80 -20.12 -28.29
C ALA A 232 -26.57 -20.69 -27.55
N ALA A 233 -25.48 -19.91 -27.51
CA ALA A 233 -24.25 -20.29 -26.83
C ALA A 233 -24.45 -20.51 -25.32
N TYR A 234 -25.13 -19.59 -24.64
CA TYR A 234 -25.48 -19.73 -23.23
C TYR A 234 -26.41 -20.91 -22.97
N SER A 235 -27.32 -21.23 -23.89
CA SER A 235 -28.18 -22.41 -23.75
C SER A 235 -27.36 -23.70 -23.75
N VAL A 236 -26.43 -23.83 -24.70
CA VAL A 236 -25.55 -25.00 -24.81
C VAL A 236 -24.62 -25.12 -23.59
N LEU A 237 -23.98 -24.02 -23.19
CA LEU A 237 -23.10 -24.01 -22.02
C LEU A 237 -23.84 -24.32 -20.71
N LYS A 238 -25.09 -23.88 -20.58
CA LYS A 238 -25.92 -24.16 -19.40
C LYS A 238 -26.36 -25.61 -19.30
N GLU A 239 -26.54 -26.28 -20.44
CA GLU A 239 -26.89 -27.70 -20.50
C GLU A 239 -25.71 -28.60 -20.15
N ASN A 240 -24.47 -28.12 -20.32
CA ASN A 240 -23.27 -28.86 -19.99
C ASN A 240 -23.13 -29.06 -18.47
N ASP A 241 -23.17 -30.32 -18.05
CA ASP A 241 -23.07 -30.70 -16.63
C ASP A 241 -21.73 -30.31 -16.01
N TYR A 242 -20.66 -30.25 -16.81
CA TYR A 242 -19.33 -29.88 -16.34
C TYR A 242 -19.21 -28.37 -16.06
N VAL A 243 -19.69 -27.53 -16.98
CA VAL A 243 -19.77 -26.07 -16.78
C VAL A 243 -20.66 -25.75 -15.58
N ARG A 244 -21.74 -26.52 -15.39
CA ARG A 244 -22.59 -26.41 -14.20
C ARG A 244 -21.79 -26.71 -12.94
N ALA A 245 -21.06 -27.84 -12.90
CA ALA A 245 -20.24 -28.23 -11.76
C ALA A 245 -19.22 -27.15 -11.35
N ILE A 246 -18.52 -26.55 -12.32
CA ILE A 246 -17.62 -25.42 -12.07
C ILE A 246 -18.39 -24.21 -11.55
N ALA A 247 -19.54 -23.86 -12.13
CA ALA A 247 -20.36 -22.77 -11.62
C ALA A 247 -20.79 -22.98 -10.17
N GLU A 248 -21.00 -24.24 -9.74
CA GLU A 248 -21.33 -24.57 -8.35
C GLU A 248 -20.15 -24.35 -7.40
N SER A 249 -18.92 -24.71 -7.80
CA SER A 249 -17.73 -24.51 -6.97
C SER A 249 -17.44 -23.03 -6.71
N TYR A 250 -17.74 -22.15 -7.67
CA TYR A 250 -17.65 -20.70 -7.52
C TYR A 250 -18.89 -20.04 -6.88
N GLY A 251 -19.90 -20.82 -6.48
CA GLY A 251 -21.08 -20.30 -5.79
C GLY A 251 -22.13 -19.62 -6.69
N PHE A 252 -22.06 -19.80 -8.02
CA PHE A 252 -23.01 -19.23 -8.99
C PHE A 252 -24.37 -19.96 -9.05
N ASN A 253 -24.62 -20.92 -8.16
CA ASN A 253 -25.92 -21.62 -8.00
C ASN A 253 -27.07 -20.72 -7.52
N SER A 254 -26.84 -19.41 -7.34
CA SER A 254 -27.78 -18.46 -6.76
C SER A 254 -29.12 -18.42 -7.51
N SER A 255 -29.17 -18.74 -8.80
CA SER A 255 -30.44 -18.73 -9.56
C SER A 255 -31.39 -19.87 -9.21
N ASP A 256 -30.89 -21.02 -8.75
CA ASP A 256 -31.74 -22.14 -8.32
C ASP A 256 -32.39 -21.87 -6.95
N ALA A 257 -31.76 -21.04 -6.11
CA ALA A 257 -32.34 -20.56 -4.85
C ALA A 257 -33.61 -19.71 -5.04
N TYR A 258 -33.83 -19.15 -6.24
CA TYR A 258 -35.00 -18.31 -6.57
C TYR A 258 -35.97 -18.98 -7.57
N ARG A 259 -35.71 -20.22 -7.98
CA ARG A 259 -36.47 -20.91 -9.05
C ARG A 259 -37.74 -21.63 -8.57
N GLY A 260 -38.00 -21.64 -7.26
CA GLY A 260 -39.14 -22.35 -6.65
C GLY A 260 -40.32 -21.44 -6.34
N GLY A 261 -41.51 -21.79 -6.84
CA GLY A 261 -42.78 -21.18 -6.42
C GLY A 261 -43.53 -22.05 -5.40
N VAL A 262 -44.61 -21.51 -4.82
CA VAL A 262 -45.48 -22.21 -3.84
C VAL A 262 -45.95 -23.59 -4.34
N SER A 263 -46.15 -23.75 -5.65
CA SER A 263 -46.53 -25.03 -6.24
C SER A 263 -45.45 -26.11 -6.16
N SER A 264 -44.17 -25.73 -6.19
CA SER A 264 -43.05 -26.69 -6.07
C SER A 264 -42.91 -27.14 -4.62
N PHE A 265 -43.00 -26.19 -3.68
CA PHE A 265 -42.97 -26.46 -2.23
C PHE A 265 -44.07 -27.43 -1.79
N LYS A 266 -45.30 -27.31 -2.32
CA LYS A 266 -46.40 -28.25 -2.03
C LYS A 266 -46.12 -29.70 -2.46
N LYS A 267 -45.18 -29.94 -3.37
CA LYS A 267 -44.80 -31.29 -3.83
C LYS A 267 -43.56 -31.81 -3.11
N SER A 268 -42.55 -30.95 -2.90
CA SER A 268 -41.25 -31.34 -2.34
C SER A 268 -41.12 -31.11 -0.83
N PHE A 269 -42.05 -30.38 -0.22
CA PHE A 269 -42.00 -29.92 1.19
C PHE A 269 -40.69 -29.22 1.59
N THR A 270 -39.94 -28.71 0.62
CA THR A 270 -38.64 -28.07 0.79
C THR A 270 -38.60 -26.79 -0.01
N SER A 271 -38.10 -25.70 0.60
CA SER A 271 -37.95 -24.42 -0.11
C SER A 271 -36.79 -24.47 -1.10
N SER A 272 -36.76 -23.58 -2.10
CA SER A 272 -35.65 -23.52 -3.08
C SER A 272 -34.30 -23.22 -2.43
N THR A 273 -34.30 -22.38 -1.39
CA THR A 273 -33.11 -22.09 -0.55
C THR A 273 -32.67 -23.31 0.26
N GLU A 274 -33.62 -24.07 0.81
CA GLU A 274 -33.35 -25.27 1.60
C GLU A 274 -32.85 -26.42 0.73
N GLN A 275 -33.38 -26.57 -0.49
CA GLN A 275 -32.84 -27.53 -1.47
C GLN A 275 -31.40 -27.20 -1.88
N ALA A 276 -31.09 -25.92 -2.11
CA ALA A 276 -29.72 -25.49 -2.40
C ALA A 276 -28.78 -25.76 -1.20
N ALA A 277 -29.24 -25.46 0.02
CA ALA A 277 -28.47 -25.74 1.24
C ALA A 277 -28.21 -27.25 1.44
N LEU A 278 -29.24 -28.09 1.29
CA LEU A 278 -29.11 -29.55 1.36
C LEU A 278 -28.18 -30.11 0.29
N ARG A 279 -28.16 -29.49 -0.89
CA ARG A 279 -27.25 -29.86 -1.97
C ARG A 279 -25.80 -29.53 -1.62
N ASN A 280 -25.53 -28.34 -1.08
CA ASN A 280 -24.20 -27.95 -0.64
C ASN A 280 -23.68 -28.86 0.49
N ILE A 281 -24.53 -29.17 1.48
CA ILE A 281 -24.20 -30.11 2.56
C ILE A 281 -23.83 -31.49 1.99
N ARG A 282 -24.57 -31.99 1.01
CA ARG A 282 -24.22 -33.27 0.34
C ARG A 282 -22.87 -33.22 -0.38
N ILE A 283 -22.55 -32.09 -1.02
CA ILE A 283 -21.27 -31.92 -1.73
C ILE A 283 -20.12 -31.89 -0.72
N GLU A 284 -20.27 -31.17 0.39
CA GLU A 284 -19.29 -31.16 1.49
C GLU A 284 -19.08 -32.56 2.09
N GLU A 285 -20.16 -33.31 2.33
CA GLU A 285 -20.08 -34.70 2.79
C GLU A 285 -19.32 -35.60 1.81
N GLN A 286 -19.53 -35.43 0.50
CA GLN A 286 -18.81 -36.18 -0.54
C GLN A 286 -17.33 -35.81 -0.64
N LEU A 287 -17.00 -34.53 -0.47
CA LEU A 287 -15.62 -34.03 -0.41
C LEU A 287 -14.90 -34.59 0.80
N ASN A 288 -15.48 -34.49 1.99
CA ASN A 288 -14.94 -35.05 3.23
C ASN A 288 -14.70 -36.56 3.12
N LYS A 289 -15.65 -37.28 2.49
CA LYS A 289 -15.50 -38.72 2.25
C LYS A 289 -14.36 -39.02 1.28
N SER A 290 -14.23 -38.26 0.20
CA SER A 290 -13.14 -38.41 -0.77
C SER A 290 -11.78 -38.08 -0.17
N GLN A 291 -11.67 -37.04 0.66
CA GLN A 291 -10.45 -36.72 1.41
C GLN A 291 -10.08 -37.84 2.39
N SER A 292 -11.04 -38.36 3.16
CA SER A 292 -10.77 -39.48 4.06
C SER A 292 -10.25 -40.74 3.35
N LEU A 293 -10.75 -41.01 2.13
CA LEU A 293 -10.27 -42.11 1.30
C LEU A 293 -8.86 -41.84 0.78
N TYR A 294 -8.59 -40.60 0.37
CA TYR A 294 -7.26 -40.18 -0.07
C TYR A 294 -6.23 -40.31 1.05
N ASP A 295 -6.53 -39.79 2.23
CA ASP A 295 -5.67 -39.91 3.42
C ASP A 295 -5.44 -41.37 3.81
N SER A 296 -6.48 -42.20 3.73
CA SER A 296 -6.36 -43.63 3.98
C SER A 296 -5.47 -44.34 2.95
N ILE A 297 -5.55 -43.97 1.66
CA ILE A 297 -4.69 -44.51 0.60
C ILE A 297 -3.24 -44.02 0.77
N MET A 298 -3.04 -42.74 1.07
CA MET A 298 -1.71 -42.17 1.30
C MET A 298 -1.03 -42.79 2.52
N SER A 299 -1.80 -43.12 3.57
CA SER A 299 -1.29 -43.84 4.75
C SER A 299 -0.92 -45.31 4.49
N LEU A 300 -1.39 -45.89 3.39
CA LEU A 300 -1.06 -47.26 2.95
C LEU A 300 0.13 -47.31 1.98
N VAL A 301 0.48 -46.18 1.37
CA VAL A 301 1.57 -46.03 0.37
C VAL A 301 2.88 -45.57 1.03
N VAL A 302 2.82 -45.07 2.26
CA VAL A 302 3.97 -44.77 3.14
C VAL A 302 4.23 -45.95 4.07
#